data_AF-A0A317H9B9-F1
#
_entry.id   AF-A0A317H9B9-F1
#
_cell.length_a   1.000
_cell.length_b   1.000
_cell.length_c   1.000
_cell.angle_alpha   90.00
_cell.angle_beta   90.00
_cell.angle_gamma   90.00
#
_symmetry.space_group_name_H-M   'P 1'
#
loop_
_entity.id
_entity.type
_entity.pdbx_description
1 polymer ?
#
loop_
_entity_poly.entity_id
_entity_poly.type
_entity_poly.pdbx_seq_one_letter_code
_entity_poly.pdbx_strand_id
1 'polypeptide(L)'
;MPTPNGKESRIIARFHPQAWQRDYAIDVDAEGETDFDVTTEVCQLGREKALAITDNAYDSDDLRHAETAPEWIQKWSGPFYIEVRDSIRGYFNQ
;
A
#
# COMPACT_ATOMS: atom_id res chain seq x y z
N MET A 1 24.52 -18.45 -13.74
CA MET A 1 23.36 -17.98 -12.96
C MET A 1 22.82 -16.75 -13.69
N PRO A 2 21.70 -16.82 -14.42
CA PRO A 2 21.14 -15.61 -15.02
C PRO A 2 20.39 -14.82 -13.94
N THR A 3 20.83 -13.58 -13.70
CA THR A 3 20.04 -12.55 -13.00
C THR A 3 18.87 -12.17 -13.91
N PRO A 4 17.61 -12.28 -13.47
CA PRO A 4 16.51 -11.77 -14.28
C PRO A 4 16.51 -10.24 -14.17
N ASN A 5 16.79 -9.61 -15.32
CA ASN A 5 16.41 -8.26 -15.74
C ASN A 5 15.84 -7.33 -14.66
N GLY A 6 16.66 -6.38 -14.24
CA GLY A 6 16.25 -5.19 -13.50
C GLY A 6 15.37 -4.26 -14.35
N LYS A 7 14.08 -4.56 -14.40
CA LYS A 7 13.10 -3.50 -14.22
C LYS A 7 12.66 -3.58 -12.78
N GLU A 8 13.21 -2.71 -11.96
CA GLU A 8 12.77 -2.42 -10.60
C GLU A 8 11.36 -1.82 -10.64
N SER A 9 10.38 -2.60 -11.10
CA SER A 9 8.99 -2.21 -10.98
C SER A 9 8.65 -2.37 -9.49
N ARG A 10 8.90 -1.34 -8.70
CA ARG A 10 8.55 -1.32 -7.29
C ARG A 10 7.08 -1.00 -7.17
N ILE A 11 6.37 -1.77 -6.36
CA ILE A 11 4.97 -1.53 -6.06
C ILE A 11 4.96 -0.59 -4.87
N ILE A 12 4.81 0.70 -5.15
CA ILE A 12 4.68 1.73 -4.13
C ILE A 12 3.21 1.85 -3.75
N ALA A 13 2.91 1.66 -2.47
CA ALA A 13 1.61 1.94 -1.89
C ALA A 13 1.64 3.35 -1.31
N ARG A 14 0.56 4.12 -1.53
CA ARG A 14 0.37 5.43 -0.92
C ARG A 14 -0.74 5.39 0.12
N PHE A 15 -0.41 5.80 1.33
CA PHE A 15 -1.33 5.86 2.46
C PHE A 15 -2.00 7.23 2.54
N HIS A 16 -3.33 7.22 2.54
CA HIS A 16 -4.17 8.38 2.71
C HIS A 16 -4.86 8.27 4.07
N PRO A 17 -4.30 8.92 5.12
CA PRO A 17 -4.93 8.92 6.43
C PRO A 17 -6.22 9.73 6.35
N GLN A 18 -7.29 9.17 6.92
CA GLN A 18 -8.57 9.86 7.04
C GLN A 18 -8.99 9.92 8.51
N ALA A 19 -9.74 10.94 8.87
CA ALA A 19 -10.33 11.06 10.19
C ALA A 19 -11.83 11.27 10.08
N TRP A 20 -12.57 10.65 10.98
CA TRP A 20 -13.99 10.93 11.16
C TRP A 20 -14.15 12.32 11.79
N GLN A 21 -14.63 13.28 11.01
CA GLN A 21 -15.02 14.59 11.48
C GLN A 21 -16.54 14.76 11.28
N ARG A 22 -17.29 14.75 12.39
CA ARG A 22 -18.74 15.02 12.40
C ARG A 22 -19.51 14.19 11.35
N ASP A 23 -19.34 12.86 11.38
CA ASP A 23 -20.01 11.89 10.51
C ASP A 23 -19.50 11.79 9.05
N TYR A 24 -18.47 12.56 8.68
CA TYR A 24 -17.81 12.44 7.37
C TYR A 24 -16.34 12.12 7.54
N ALA A 25 -15.80 11.24 6.68
CA ALA A 25 -14.37 11.00 6.59
C ALA A 25 -13.73 12.14 5.81
N ILE A 26 -12.75 12.82 6.43
CA ILE A 26 -11.93 13.84 5.77
C ILE A 26 -10.49 13.32 5.67
N ASP A 27 -9.83 13.65 4.55
CA ASP A 27 -8.39 13.44 4.41
C ASP A 27 -7.66 14.35 5.41
N VAL A 28 -6.69 13.80 6.13
CA VAL A 28 -5.92 14.53 7.14
C VAL A 28 -4.46 14.59 6.74
N ASP A 29 -3.76 15.58 7.29
CA ASP A 29 -2.34 15.73 7.04
C ASP A 29 -1.58 14.52 7.59
N ALA A 30 -0.77 13.89 6.73
CA ALA A 30 0.09 12.79 7.13
C ALA A 30 1.23 13.32 8.00
N GLU A 31 1.53 12.60 9.09
CA GLU A 31 2.62 13.00 9.99
C GLU A 31 4.01 12.85 9.33
N GLY A 32 4.10 12.06 8.26
CA GLY A 32 5.34 11.84 7.52
C GLY A 32 5.12 11.21 6.16
N GLU A 33 6.10 10.41 5.73
CA GLU A 33 6.07 9.74 4.43
C GLU A 33 4.87 8.78 4.33
N THR A 34 4.03 9.01 3.33
CA THR A 34 2.83 8.22 3.03
C THR A 34 3.10 7.10 2.04
N ASP A 35 4.22 7.17 1.34
CA ASP A 35 4.56 6.31 0.21
C ASP A 35 5.57 5.27 0.69
N PHE A 36 5.22 3.98 0.64
CA PHE A 36 6.12 2.92 1.06
C PHE A 36 6.14 1.76 0.06
N ASP A 37 7.26 1.06 -0.01
CA ASP A 37 7.42 -0.10 -0.89
C ASP A 37 6.71 -1.32 -0.29
N VAL A 38 5.76 -1.87 -1.05
CA VAL A 38 5.05 -3.11 -0.71
C VAL A 38 5.35 -4.22 -1.71
N THR A 39 6.43 -4.09 -2.49
CA THR A 39 6.79 -5.06 -3.54
C THR A 39 6.96 -6.46 -2.95
N THR A 40 7.63 -6.56 -1.80
CA THR A 40 7.89 -7.82 -1.11
C THR A 40 6.60 -8.48 -0.64
N GLU A 41 5.72 -7.72 0.02
CA GLU A 41 4.43 -8.19 0.52
C GLU A 41 3.52 -8.65 -0.62
N VAL A 42 3.39 -7.83 -1.65
CA VAL A 42 2.59 -8.16 -2.84
C VAL A 42 3.15 -9.38 -3.57
N CYS A 43 4.47 -9.54 -3.61
CA CYS A 43 5.11 -10.73 -4.15
C CYS A 43 4.90 -11.98 -3.28
N GLN A 44 4.85 -11.83 -1.95
CA GLN A 44 4.57 -12.92 -1.00
C GLN A 44 3.10 -13.37 -1.04
N LEU A 45 2.17 -12.43 -1.12
CA LEU A 45 0.73 -12.68 -1.30
C LEU A 45 0.43 -13.40 -2.62
N GLY A 46 1.23 -13.11 -3.65
CA GLY A 46 1.13 -13.71 -4.97
C GLY A 46 0.24 -12.91 -5.92
N ARG A 47 0.51 -13.04 -7.23
CA ARG A 47 -0.10 -12.25 -8.31
C ARG A 47 -1.63 -12.20 -8.27
N GLU A 48 -2.28 -13.34 -8.04
CA GLU A 48 -3.75 -13.42 -8.06
C GLU A 48 -4.37 -12.63 -6.93
N LYS A 49 -3.81 -12.72 -5.71
CA LYS A 49 -4.22 -11.90 -4.57
C LYS A 49 -3.86 -10.44 -4.79
N ALA A 50 -2.63 -10.15 -5.24
CA ALA A 50 -2.18 -8.80 -5.57
C ALA A 50 -3.12 -8.06 -6.53
N LEU A 51 -3.54 -8.71 -7.62
CA LEU A 51 -4.50 -8.14 -8.59
C LEU A 51 -5.92 -8.04 -8.03
N ALA A 52 -6.25 -8.86 -7.02
CA ALA A 52 -7.51 -8.80 -6.30
C ALA A 52 -7.50 -7.78 -5.13
N ILE A 53 -6.32 -7.33 -4.68
CA ILE A 53 -6.20 -6.22 -3.73
C ILE A 53 -6.81 -5.00 -4.42
N THR A 54 -8.00 -4.67 -3.96
CA THR A 54 -8.68 -3.43 -4.25
C THR A 54 -8.27 -2.46 -3.15
N ASP A 55 -8.32 -1.17 -3.47
CA ASP A 55 -7.97 -0.02 -2.63
C ASP A 55 -8.67 0.07 -1.23
N ASN A 56 -9.46 -0.95 -0.88
CA ASN A 56 -10.21 -1.07 0.38
C ASN A 56 -10.29 -2.54 0.88
N ALA A 57 -9.39 -3.43 0.46
CA ALA A 57 -9.42 -4.85 0.86
C ALA A 57 -8.75 -5.08 2.22
N TYR A 58 -9.23 -6.10 2.95
CA TYR A 58 -8.72 -6.53 4.27
C TYR A 58 -7.20 -6.79 4.28
N ASP A 59 -6.63 -7.21 3.13
CA ASP A 59 -5.19 -7.41 2.94
C ASP A 59 -4.38 -6.09 2.98
N SER A 60 -5.02 -4.92 2.84
CA SER A 60 -4.34 -3.62 3.00
C SER A 60 -4.04 -3.27 4.46
N ASP A 61 -4.74 -3.87 5.41
CA ASP A 61 -4.43 -3.70 6.83
C ASP A 61 -3.09 -4.37 7.19
N ASP A 62 -2.74 -5.46 6.51
CA ASP A 62 -1.42 -6.11 6.65
C ASP A 62 -0.31 -5.23 6.06
N LEU A 63 -0.58 -4.54 4.94
CA LEU A 63 0.38 -3.61 4.31
C LEU A 63 0.85 -2.49 5.24
N ARG A 64 0.03 -2.07 6.20
CA ARG A 64 0.43 -1.06 7.20
C ARG A 64 1.52 -1.59 8.13
N HIS A 65 1.64 -2.91 8.27
CA HIS A 65 2.64 -3.60 9.08
C HIS A 65 3.90 -3.97 8.27
N ALA A 66 3.99 -3.55 7.00
CA ALA A 66 5.20 -3.68 6.22
C ALA A 66 6.40 -3.06 6.96
N GLU A 67 7.57 -3.71 6.89
CA GLU A 67 8.80 -3.19 7.50
C GLU A 67 9.21 -1.81 6.95
N THR A 68 8.73 -1.48 5.75
CA THR A 68 8.94 -0.21 5.06
C THR A 68 7.96 0.87 5.49
N ALA A 69 6.86 0.53 6.18
CA ALA A 69 5.87 1.50 6.63
C ALA A 69 6.35 2.21 7.91
N PRO A 70 6.28 3.55 7.96
CA PRO A 70 6.66 4.32 9.14
C PRO A 70 5.76 4.01 10.35
N GLU A 71 6.32 4.19 11.56
CA GLU A 71 5.65 3.84 12.82
C GLU A 71 4.30 4.54 13.00
N TRP A 72 4.13 5.75 12.47
CA TRP A 72 2.87 6.49 12.58
C TRP A 72 1.75 5.84 11.75
N ILE A 73 2.06 5.22 10.60
CA ILE A 73 1.12 4.44 9.79
C ILE A 73 0.72 3.16 10.53
N GLN A 74 1.69 2.46 11.12
CA GLN A 74 1.45 1.26 11.93
C GLN A 74 0.54 1.53 13.14
N LYS A 75 0.66 2.73 13.73
CA LYS A 75 -0.12 3.16 14.90
C LYS A 75 -1.41 3.90 14.51
N TRP A 76 -1.67 4.10 13.22
CA TRP A 76 -2.87 4.81 12.76
C TRP A 76 -4.12 4.04 13.17
N SER A 77 -5.04 4.72 13.86
CA SER A 77 -6.28 4.14 14.37
C SER A 77 -7.53 4.75 13.71
N GLY A 78 -7.35 5.70 12.79
CA GLY A 78 -8.44 6.29 12.01
C GLY A 78 -8.77 5.47 10.76
N PRO A 79 -9.85 5.81 10.03
CA PRO A 79 -10.02 5.30 8.68
C PRO A 79 -8.81 5.68 7.83
N PHE A 80 -8.47 4.84 6.86
CA PHE A 80 -7.39 5.13 5.94
C PHE A 80 -7.71 4.50 4.60
N TYR A 81 -7.02 4.96 3.58
CA TYR A 81 -7.12 4.44 2.23
C TYR A 81 -5.71 4.19 1.70
N ILE A 82 -5.46 2.98 1.18
CA ILE A 82 -4.16 2.63 0.61
C ILE A 82 -4.31 2.51 -0.91
N GLU A 83 -3.70 3.45 -1.62
CA GLU A 83 -3.64 3.43 -3.06
C GLU A 83 -2.44 2.60 -3.52
N VAL A 84 -2.71 1.37 -3.97
CA VAL A 84 -1.68 0.45 -4.52
C VAL A 84 -2.08 -0.13 -5.88
N ARG A 85 -3.35 0.03 -6.25
CA ARG A 85 -3.95 -0.58 -7.45
C ARG A 85 -3.26 -0.14 -8.74
N ASP A 86 -2.91 1.13 -8.87
CA ASP A 86 -2.27 1.66 -10.08
C ASP A 86 -0.85 1.09 -10.23
N SER A 87 -0.07 1.09 -9.14
CA SER A 87 1.26 0.48 -9.06
C SER A 87 1.27 -1.00 -9.41
N ILE A 88 0.34 -1.80 -8.86
CA ILE A 88 0.19 -3.24 -9.14
C ILE A 88 -0.16 -3.48 -10.61
N ARG A 89 -1.12 -2.72 -11.16
CA ARG A 89 -1.52 -2.86 -12.56
C ARG A 89 -0.37 -2.50 -13.50
N GLY A 90 0.38 -1.43 -13.20
CA GLY A 90 1.59 -1.07 -13.93
C GLY A 90 2.66 -2.17 -13.88
N TYR A 91 2.83 -2.80 -12.71
CA TYR A 91 3.77 -3.92 -12.52
C TYR A 91 3.42 -5.14 -13.37
N PHE A 92 2.16 -5.58 -13.34
CA PHE A 92 1.74 -6.82 -14.00
C PHE A 92 1.38 -6.67 -15.49
N ASN A 93 1.20 -5.45 -15.98
CA ASN A 93 0.89 -5.15 -17.39
C ASN A 93 2.15 -4.91 -18.24
N GLN A 94 3.33 -5.30 -17.75
CA GLN A 94 4.62 -5.13 -18.43
C GLN A 94 5.16 -6.42 -19.05
#